data_AF-A0A2V2S986-F1
#
_entry.id   AF-A0A2V2S986-F1
#
_cell.length_a   1.000
_cell.length_b   1.000
_cell.length_c   1.000
_cell.angle_alpha   90.00
_cell.angle_beta   90.00
_cell.angle_gamma   90.00
#
_symmetry.space_group_name_H-M   'P 1'
#
loop_
_entity.id
_entity.type
_entity.pdbx_description
1 polymer ?
#
loop_
_entity_poly.entity_id
_entity_poly.type
_entity_poly.pdbx_seq_one_letter_code
_entity_poly.pdbx_strand_id
1 'polypeptide(L)' 'MSKALNRSSYQKPVKRMLRCCATQEYFNGGGWTSNPDEAQAFNDIVEAAEICVRHQLSGVELILRYNGAVSDVFCTSLR' A
#
# COMPACT_ATOMS: atom_id res chain seq x y z
N MET A 1 -27.14 -34.10 -1.89
CA MET A 1 -27.30 -32.63 -1.87
C MET A 1 -26.00 -32.01 -1.38
N SER A 2 -25.17 -31.49 -2.28
CA SER A 2 -23.90 -30.85 -1.97
C SER A 2 -24.15 -29.36 -1.64
N LYS A 3 -23.87 -28.96 -0.40
CA LYS A 3 -23.83 -27.54 0.00
C LYS A 3 -22.67 -26.87 -0.73
N ALA A 4 -22.99 -26.04 -1.72
CA ALA A 4 -22.03 -25.12 -2.29
C ALA A 4 -21.56 -24.16 -1.19
N LEU A 5 -20.26 -24.21 -0.87
CA LEU A 5 -19.60 -23.19 -0.06
C LEU A 5 -19.71 -21.86 -0.80
N ASN A 6 -20.62 -21.01 -0.35
CA ASN A 6 -20.72 -19.62 -0.75
C ASN A 6 -19.43 -18.93 -0.31
N ARG A 7 -18.41 -18.93 -1.18
CA ARG A 7 -17.25 -18.05 -1.05
C ARG A 7 -17.74 -16.65 -1.39
N SER A 8 -18.48 -16.04 -0.47
CA SER A 8 -18.69 -14.60 -0.50
C SER A 8 -17.31 -13.97 -0.35
N SER A 9 -16.84 -13.46 -1.47
CA SER A 9 -15.63 -12.68 -1.66
C SER A 9 -15.72 -11.40 -0.84
N TYR A 10 -15.51 -11.49 0.48
CA TYR A 10 -15.13 -10.34 1.30
C TYR A 10 -13.64 -10.07 1.07
N GLN A 11 -13.28 -9.69 -0.16
CA GLN A 11 -12.01 -9.02 -0.40
C GLN A 11 -12.14 -7.65 0.27
N LYS A 12 -11.75 -7.57 1.55
CA LYS A 12 -11.58 -6.27 2.18
C LYS A 12 -10.58 -5.49 1.33
N PRO A 13 -10.83 -4.19 1.05
CA PRO A 13 -9.99 -3.43 0.15
C PRO A 13 -8.55 -3.42 0.66
N VAL A 14 -7.61 -3.77 -0.22
CA VAL A 14 -6.17 -3.67 0.04
C VAL A 14 -5.75 -2.23 -0.22
N LYS A 15 -5.23 -1.55 0.80
CA LYS A 15 -4.63 -0.23 0.68
C LYS A 15 -3.18 -0.38 0.22
N ARG A 16 -2.84 0.18 -0.94
CA ARG A 16 -1.46 0.23 -1.47
C ARG A 16 -0.84 1.57 -1.06
N MET A 17 0.35 1.56 -0.48
CA MET A 17 0.99 2.75 0.08
C MET A 17 2.48 2.71 -0.24
N LEU A 18 3.12 3.87 -0.33
CA LEU A 18 4.58 3.96 -0.44
C LEU A 18 5.18 4.14 0.95
N ARG A 19 6.28 3.44 1.22
CA ARG A 19 7.04 3.56 2.47
C ARG A 19 8.51 3.83 2.18
N CYS A 20 9.10 4.80 2.88
CA CYS A 20 10.53 5.09 2.82
C CYS A 20 11.33 3.98 3.50
N CYS A 21 12.33 3.41 2.82
CA CYS A 21 13.17 2.36 3.40
C CYS A 21 13.97 2.87 4.60
N ALA A 22 14.48 4.10 4.54
CA ALA A 22 15.38 4.65 5.55
C ALA A 22 14.65 5.02 6.85
N THR A 23 13.52 5.73 6.74
CA THR A 23 12.79 6.25 7.90
C THR A 23 11.61 5.39 8.30
N GLN A 24 11.23 4.42 7.46
CA GLN A 24 10.07 3.55 7.67
C GLN A 24 8.72 4.30 7.70
N GLU A 25 8.70 5.56 7.25
CA GLU A 25 7.51 6.41 7.14
C GLU A 25 6.77 6.22 5.82
N TYR A 26 5.49 6.59 5.80
CA TYR A 26 4.60 6.47 4.66
C TYR A 26 4.42 7.79 3.93
N PHE A 27 4.30 7.74 2.61
CA PHE A 27 4.05 8.93 1.81
C PHE A 27 2.56 9.33 1.88
N ASN A 28 2.27 10.60 2.14
CA ASN A 28 0.90 11.13 2.26
C ASN A 28 0.49 12.09 1.11
N GLY A 29 1.30 12.20 0.05
CA GLY A 29 1.06 13.11 -1.07
C GLY A 29 1.79 14.45 -0.98
N GLY A 30 2.17 14.89 0.23
CA GLY A 30 2.93 16.13 0.45
C GLY A 30 4.25 15.93 1.22
N GLY A 31 4.42 14.79 1.88
CA GLY A 31 5.59 14.45 2.67
C GLY A 31 5.49 13.04 3.27
N TRP A 32 6.16 12.85 4.40
CA TRP A 32 6.25 11.58 5.12
C TRP A 32 5.46 11.64 6.43
N THR A 33 4.82 10.54 6.80
CA THR A 33 4.10 10.37 8.06
C THR A 33 4.40 9.01 8.67
N SER A 34 4.52 8.95 9.99
CA SER A 34 4.62 7.67 10.71
C SER A 34 3.26 6.96 10.80
N ASN A 35 2.15 7.65 10.49
CA ASN A 35 0.81 7.08 10.53
C ASN A 35 0.40 6.49 9.16
N PRO A 36 0.31 5.16 9.03
CA PRO A 36 -0.10 4.51 7.78
C PRO A 36 -1.55 4.82 7.36
N ASP A 37 -2.42 5.25 8.27
CA ASP A 37 -3.80 5.58 7.91
C ASP A 37 -3.88 6.92 7.15
N GLU A 38 -2.93 7.81 7.40
CA GLU A 38 -2.74 9.08 6.67
C GLU A 38 -2.00 8.90 5.33
N ALA A 39 -1.43 7.72 5.08
CA ALA A 39 -0.73 7.45 3.84
C ALA A 39 -1.66 7.56 2.63
N GLN A 40 -1.15 8.09 1.53
CA GLN A 40 -1.84 8.10 0.25
C GLN A 40 -2.05 6.66 -0.22
N ALA A 41 -3.29 6.36 -0.63
CA ALA A 41 -3.64 5.09 -1.21
C ALA A 41 -3.49 5.14 -2.73
N PHE A 42 -2.93 4.09 -3.32
CA PHE A 42 -2.81 3.91 -4.77
C PHE A 42 -3.72 2.80 -5.25
N ASN A 43 -4.32 2.98 -6.43
CA ASN A 43 -5.18 1.99 -7.06
C ASN A 43 -4.36 0.78 -7.51
N ASP A 44 -3.20 1.05 -8.12
CA ASP A 44 -2.27 0.05 -8.63
C ASP A 44 -0.80 0.48 -8.52
N ILE A 45 0.10 -0.37 -9.05
CA ILE A 45 1.55 -0.14 -9.02
C ILE A 45 2.01 0.93 -10.02
N VAL A 46 1.27 1.13 -11.12
CA VAL A 46 1.63 2.12 -12.14
C VAL A 46 1.41 3.51 -11.58
N GLU A 47 0.27 3.74 -10.93
CA GLU A 47 -0.01 5.01 -10.24
C GLU A 47 1.04 5.32 -9.16
N ALA A 48 1.42 4.32 -8.36
CA ALA A 48 2.47 4.48 -7.35
C ALA A 48 3.82 4.86 -7.98
N ALA A 49 4.21 4.21 -9.08
CA ALA A 49 5.45 4.51 -9.79
C ALA A 49 5.44 5.93 -10.42
N GLU A 50 4.32 6.35 -11.01
CA GLU A 50 4.17 7.72 -11.54
C GLU A 50 4.35 8.78 -10.44
N ILE A 51 3.84 8.50 -9.24
CA ILE A 51 3.97 9.38 -8.07
C ILE A 51 5.43 9.44 -7.60
N CYS A 52 6.15 8.32 -7.61
CA CYS A 52 7.58 8.32 -7.33
C CYS A 52 8.34 9.26 -8.28
N VAL A 53 8.07 9.19 -9.59
CA VAL A 53 8.71 10.06 -10.57
C VAL A 53 8.32 11.53 -10.35
N ARG A 54 7.02 11.81 -10.16
CA ARG A 54 6.50 13.18 -10.00
C ARG A 54 7.08 13.89 -8.78
N HIS A 55 7.21 13.18 -7.66
CA HIS A 55 7.71 13.73 -6.40
C HIS A 55 9.20 13.45 -6.16
N GLN A 56 9.91 12.90 -7.14
CA GLN A 56 11.34 12.54 -7.06
C GLN A 56 11.63 11.64 -5.84
N LEU A 57 10.71 10.73 -5.53
CA LEU A 57 10.85 9.79 -4.43
C LEU A 57 11.81 8.67 -4.86
N SER A 58 12.73 8.31 -3.97
CA SER A 58 13.66 7.21 -4.16
C SER A 58 13.85 6.44 -2.85
N GLY A 59 14.30 5.18 -2.96
CA GLY A 59 14.45 4.31 -1.78
C GLY A 59 13.12 4.03 -1.08
N VAL A 60 12.10 3.66 -1.86
CA VAL A 60 10.74 3.38 -1.39
C VAL A 60 10.29 1.97 -1.73
N GLU A 61 9.38 1.45 -0.91
CA GLU A 61 8.72 0.15 -1.11
C GLU A 61 7.22 0.34 -1.24
N LEU A 62 6.58 -0.54 -2.01
CA LEU A 62 5.13 -0.59 -2.11
C LEU A 62 4.58 -1.53 -1.04
N ILE A 63 3.83 -0.99 -0.11
CA ILE A 63 3.22 -1.73 0.99
C ILE A 63 1.76 -2.00 0.69
N LEU A 64 1.33 -3.23 0.96
CA LEU A 64 -0.06 -3.67 0.89
C LEU A 64 -0.60 -3.84 2.32
N ARG A 65 -1.59 -3.04 2.68
CA ARG A 65 -2.31 -3.18 3.95
C ARG A 65 -3.71 -3.72 3.71
N TYR A 66 -4.03 -4.84 4.35
CA TYR A 66 -5.39 -5.39 4.32
C TYR A 66 -6.26 -4.65 5.34
N ASN A 67 -7.44 -4.15 4.96
CA ASN A 67 -8.31 -3.46 5.92
C ASN A 67 -8.70 -4.39 7.08
N GLY A 68 -8.31 -4.04 8.30
CA GLY A 68 -8.50 -4.88 9.50
C GLY A 68 -7.36 -5.83 9.83
N ALA A 69 -6.21 -5.75 9.15
CA ALA A 69 -4.96 -6.34 9.61
C ALA A 69 -4.19 -5.33 10.48
N VAL A 70 -3.53 -5.84 11.52
CA VAL A 70 -2.58 -5.07 12.37
C VAL A 70 -1.20 -4.99 11.71
N SER A 71 -1.02 -5.65 10.55
CA SER A 71 0.27 -5.88 9.92
C SER A 71 0.26 -5.56 8.43
N ASP A 72 1.36 -4.96 7.98
CA ASP A 72 1.63 -4.65 6.58
C ASP A 72 2.27 -5.82 5.85
N VAL A 73 1.90 -6.01 4.58
CA VAL A 73 2.54 -6.97 3.67
C VAL A 73 3.44 -6.19 2.72
N PHE A 74 4.72 -6.52 2.71
CA PHE A 74 5.74 -5.85 1.91
C PHE A 74 5.71 -6.39 0.48
N CYS A 75 5.53 -5.50 -0.48
CA CYS A 75 5.68 -5.80 -1.89
C CYS A 75 6.95 -5.12 -2.40
N THR A 76 7.73 -5.88 -3.18
CA THR A 76 8.98 -5.54 -3.88
C THR A 76 9.38 -4.06 -3.90
N SER A 77 10.65 -3.77 -3.56
CA SER A 77 11.21 -2.42 -3.63
C SER A 77 11.08 -1.83 -5.04
N LEU A 78 10.61 -0.58 -5.13
CA LEU A 78 10.54 0.15 -6.39
C LEU A 78 11.89 0.83 -6.63
N ARG A 79 12.45 0.67 -7.84
CA ARG A 79 13.75 1.23 -8.24
C ARG A 79 13.57 2.28 -9.31
#